data_AF-A0A2S7PPR0-F1
#
_entry.id   AF-A0A2S7PPR0-F1
#
_cell.length_a   1.000
_cell.length_b   1.000
_cell.length_c   1.000
_cell.angle_alpha   90.00
_cell.angle_beta   90.00
_cell.angle_gamma   90.00
#
_symmetry.space_group_name_H-M   'P 1'
#
loop_
_entity.id
_entity.type
_entity.pdbx_description
1 polymer ?
#
loop_
_entity_poly.entity_id
_entity_poly.type
_entity_poly.pdbx_seq_one_letter_code
_entity_poly.pdbx_strand_id
1 'polypeptide(L)' 'MPTNEEKKDFQTWAIEASDCDRTITFQGIWISIFHRTTRHIAVAEASPDIEKEYIIEAGYECQLHGGGTGSSAVLSDKIV' A
#
# COMPACT_ATOMS: atom_id res chain seq x y z
N MET A 1 14.57 -0.37 -9.70
CA MET A 1 13.82 0.12 -10.88
C MET A 1 12.41 0.37 -10.39
N PRO A 2 11.77 1.52 -10.61
CA PRO A 2 10.38 1.68 -10.19
C PRO A 2 9.54 0.75 -11.05
N THR A 3 9.01 -0.30 -10.44
CA THR A 3 7.95 -1.11 -11.02
C THR A 3 6.71 -0.20 -11.08
N ASN A 4 6.52 0.46 -12.22
CA ASN A 4 5.24 1.07 -12.58
C ASN A 4 4.22 -0.06 -12.76
N GLU A 5 3.77 -0.66 -11.66
CA GLU A 5 2.71 -1.65 -11.70
C GLU A 5 1.39 -0.94 -12.00
N GLU A 6 0.74 -1.49 -13.02
CA GLU A 6 -0.40 -0.94 -13.72
C GLU A 6 -1.55 -0.62 -12.76
N LYS A 7 -2.35 0.40 -13.13
CA LYS A 7 -3.73 0.56 -12.67
C LYS A 7 -4.53 -0.71 -13.03
N LYS A 8 -4.48 -1.72 -12.17
CA LYS A 8 -5.22 -2.97 -12.31
C LYS A 8 -6.27 -3.03 -11.22
N ASP A 9 -7.49 -3.39 -11.60
CA ASP A 9 -8.51 -3.76 -10.64
C ASP A 9 -7.99 -4.96 -9.81
N PHE A 10 -8.03 -4.85 -8.49
CA PHE A 10 -7.65 -5.93 -7.60
C PHE A 10 -8.61 -6.08 -6.42
N GLN A 11 -8.76 -7.31 -5.92
CA GLN A 11 -9.54 -7.53 -4.69
C GLN A 11 -8.69 -7.29 -3.46
N THR A 12 -7.52 -7.92 -3.39
CA THR A 12 -6.56 -7.79 -2.30
C THR A 12 -5.14 -7.81 -2.83
N TRP A 13 -4.25 -7.04 -2.23
CA TRP A 13 -2.82 -7.08 -2.53
C TRP A 13 -2.02 -6.95 -1.24
N ALA A 14 -1.16 -7.94 -0.97
CA ALA A 14 -0.19 -7.90 0.12
C ALA A 14 1.18 -7.44 -0.40
N ILE A 15 1.75 -6.47 0.30
CA ILE A 15 3.07 -5.90 0.03
C ILE A 15 3.95 -6.25 1.23
N GLU A 16 4.90 -7.16 0.98
CA GLU A 16 5.88 -7.61 1.96
C GLU A 16 6.80 -6.47 2.40
N ALA A 17 7.39 -6.56 3.60
CA ALA A 17 8.33 -5.57 4.11
C ALA A 17 9.57 -5.41 3.21
N SER A 18 10.11 -4.19 3.18
CA SER A 18 11.34 -3.83 2.46
C SER A 18 12.39 -3.27 3.42
N ASP A 19 13.65 -3.23 2.99
CA ASP A 19 14.76 -2.58 3.68
C ASP A 19 14.84 -1.06 3.42
N CYS A 20 14.01 -0.55 2.51
CA CYS A 20 13.85 0.87 2.23
C CYS A 20 12.40 1.33 2.39
N ASP A 21 12.23 2.63 2.61
CA ASP A 21 10.92 3.27 2.60
C ASP A 21 10.31 3.20 1.20
N ARG A 22 9.01 2.95 1.13
CA ARG A 22 8.25 2.95 -0.12
C ARG A 22 7.08 3.91 -0.02
N THR A 23 6.67 4.46 -1.15
CA THR A 23 5.40 5.18 -1.25
C THR A 23 4.39 4.32 -1.96
N ILE A 24 3.15 4.38 -1.50
CA ILE A 24 2.02 3.79 -2.20
C ILE A 24 0.91 4.80 -2.37
N THR A 25 0.50 4.99 -3.62
CA THR A 25 -0.71 5.73 -3.95
C THR A 25 -1.83 4.72 -4.13
N PHE A 26 -2.89 4.82 -3.34
CA PHE A 26 -3.97 3.83 -3.28
C PHE A 26 -5.35 4.47 -3.36
N GLN A 27 -6.23 3.81 -4.12
CA GLN A 27 -7.67 4.04 -4.18
C GLN A 27 -8.36 2.68 -4.07
N GLY A 28 -9.21 2.49 -3.06
CA GLY A 28 -9.93 1.23 -2.86
C GLY A 28 -10.78 1.24 -1.60
N ILE A 29 -11.00 0.08 -0.99
CA ILE A 29 -11.85 -0.05 0.19
C ILE A 29 -11.06 0.24 1.46
N TRP A 30 -9.88 -0.36 1.60
CA TRP A 30 -9.13 -0.32 2.86
C TRP A 30 -7.64 -0.54 2.66
N ILE A 31 -6.85 0.12 3.51
CA ILE A 31 -5.41 -0.03 3.60
C ILE A 31 -4.99 -0.21 5.06
N SER A 32 -4.03 -1.10 5.29
CA SER A 32 -3.31 -1.17 6.56
C SER A 32 -1.81 -1.32 6.35
N ILE A 33 -1.06 -0.51 7.11
CA ILE A 33 0.41 -0.54 7.15
C ILE A 33 0.81 -0.87 8.58
N PHE A 34 1.56 -1.96 8.76
CA PHE A 34 1.90 -2.48 10.08
C PHE A 34 3.26 -3.17 10.09
N HIS A 35 3.87 -3.24 11.27
CA HIS A 35 5.11 -3.96 11.50
C HIS A 35 4.80 -5.29 12.18
N ARG A 36 5.03 -6.42 11.49
CA ARG A 36 4.64 -7.76 11.95
C ARG A 36 5.24 -8.15 13.31
N THR A 37 6.54 -7.89 13.53
CA THR A 37 7.24 -8.28 14.77
C THR A 37 6.78 -7.48 16.00
N THR A 38 6.72 -6.15 15.89
CA THR A 38 6.34 -5.27 17.00
C THR A 38 4.82 -5.17 17.16
N ARG A 39 4.05 -5.68 16.19
CA ARG A 39 2.59 -5.53 16.06
C ARG A 39 2.13 -4.07 16.02
N HIS A 40 3.04 -3.15 15.69
CA HIS A 40 2.73 -1.75 15.55
C HIS A 40 1.91 -1.54 14.27
N ILE A 41 0.86 -0.71 14.35
CA ILE A 41 -0.01 -0.37 13.22
C ILE A 41 0.18 1.11 12.95
N ALA A 42 0.81 1.46 11.82
CA ALA A 42 1.02 2.84 11.40
C ALA A 42 -0.22 3.41 10.70
N VAL A 43 -0.88 2.60 9.88
CA VAL A 43 -2.11 2.97 9.15
C VAL A 43 -3.11 1.82 9.24
N ALA A 44 -4.38 2.16 9.46
CA ALA A 44 -5.52 1.25 9.35
C ALA A 44 -6.77 2.09 9.06
N GLU A 45 -7.07 2.32 7.79
CA GLU A 45 -8.18 3.18 7.39
C GLU A 45 -8.95 2.62 6.19
N ALA A 46 -10.26 2.89 6.16
CA ALA A 46 -11.09 2.71 4.99
C ALA A 46 -11.09 4.01 4.18
N SER A 47 -10.93 3.95 2.85
CA SER A 47 -10.92 5.16 2.02
C SER A 47 -11.49 4.93 0.63
N PRO A 48 -12.82 4.78 0.53
CA PRO A 48 -13.52 4.85 -0.74
C PRO A 48 -13.54 6.32 -1.22
N ASP A 49 -13.36 6.50 -2.53
CA ASP A 49 -13.60 7.70 -3.34
C ASP A 49 -12.41 8.63 -3.66
N ILE A 50 -11.29 8.62 -2.92
CA ILE A 50 -10.17 9.51 -3.22
C ILE A 50 -8.83 8.77 -3.21
N GLU A 51 -8.07 8.93 -4.29
CA GLU A 51 -6.68 8.49 -4.41
C GLU A 51 -5.82 9.21 -3.36
N LYS A 52 -5.11 8.45 -2.52
CA LYS A 52 -4.29 8.98 -1.44
C LYS A 52 -2.92 8.30 -1.40
N GLU A 53 -1.89 9.08 -1.11
CA GLU A 53 -0.51 8.59 -0.93
C GLU A 53 -0.24 8.23 0.53
N TYR A 54 0.48 7.13 0.74
CA TYR A 54 0.94 6.64 2.03
C TYR A 54 2.42 6.28 1.98
N ILE A 55 3.08 6.37 3.12
CA ILE A 55 4.46 5.92 3.29
C ILE A 55 4.43 4.56 4.00
N ILE A 56 5.10 3.57 3.40
CA ILE A 56 5.41 2.29 4.01
C ILE A 56 6.86 2.39 4.49
N GLU A 57 7.07 2.60 5.79
CA GLU A 57 8.40 2.67 6.39
C GLU A 57 9.16 1.34 6.18
N ALA A 58 10.50 1.41 6.12
CA ALA A 58 11.34 0.22 6.10
C ALA A 58 10.97 -0.73 7.26
N GLY A 59 10.85 -2.02 6.95
CA GLY A 59 10.41 -3.06 7.89
C GLY A 59 8.89 -3.19 8.07
N TYR A 60 8.07 -2.33 7.45
CA TYR A 60 6.61 -2.42 7.50
C TYR A 60 6.04 -3.14 6.29
N GLU A 61 4.97 -3.91 6.55
CA GLU A 61 4.12 -4.56 5.57
C GLU A 61 2.92 -3.66 5.25
N CYS A 62 2.34 -3.84 4.06
CA CYS A 62 1.10 -3.17 3.67
C CYS A 62 0.09 -4.19 3.11
N GLN A 63 -1.17 -4.07 3.52
CA GLN A 63 -2.29 -4.83 2.99
C GLN A 63 -3.32 -3.88 2.39
N LEU A 64 -3.67 -4.13 1.15
CA LEU A 64 -4.66 -3.36 0.40
C LEU A 64 -5.87 -4.23 0.11
N HIS A 65 -7.05 -3.64 0.26
CA HIS A 65 -8.32 -4.23 -0.16
C HIS A 65 -8.93 -3.28 -1.20
N GLY A 66 -8.82 -3.64 -2.47
CA GLY A 66 -9.27 -2.80 -3.58
C GLY A 66 -10.79 -2.87 -3.81
N GLY A 67 -11.40 -4.03 -3.59
CA GLY A 67 -12.84 -4.21 -3.84
C GLY A 67 -13.19 -4.58 -5.29
N GLY A 68 -12.20 -4.77 -6.16
CA GLY A 68 -12.42 -5.10 -7.57
C GLY A 68 -12.44 -3.85 -8.46
N THR A 69 -13.56 -3.61 -9.16
CA THR A 69 -13.66 -2.55 -10.18
C THR A 69 -13.48 -1.15 -9.62
N GLY A 70 -12.58 -0.37 -10.23
CA GLY A 70 -12.28 1.01 -9.85
C GLY A 70 -11.21 1.15 -8.76
N SER A 71 -10.61 0.03 -8.34
CA SER A 71 -9.48 0.06 -7.43
C SER A 71 -8.17 0.24 -8.18
N SER A 72 -7.21 0.93 -7.55
CA SER A 72 -5.87 1.07 -8.10
C SER A 72 -4.86 1.30 -6.99
N ALA A 73 -3.64 0.86 -7.26
CA ALA A 73 -2.51 1.04 -6.38
C ALA A 73 -1.25 1.19 -7.22
N VAL A 74 -0.38 2.14 -6.87
CA VAL A 74 0.94 2.32 -7.48
C VAL A 74 1.97 2.33 -6.37
N LEU A 75 2.87 1.35 -6.37
CA LEU A 75 3.97 1.24 -5.42
C LEU A 75 5.25 1.83 -6.04
N SER A 76 6.03 2.55 -5.25
CA SER A 76 7.32 3.08 -5.68
C SER A 76 8.33 3.03 -4.55
N ASP A 77 9.54 2.58 -4.86
CA ASP A 77 10.65 2.63 -3.91
C ASP A 77 11.16 4.05 -3.79
N LYS A 78 11.39 4.51 -2.56
CA LYS A 78 12.04 5.79 -2.33
C LYS A 78 13.55 5.57 -2.56
N ILE A 79 14.03 6.00 -3.72
CA ILE A 79 15.48 6.02 -3.98
C ILE A 79 16.09 7.06 -3.04
N VAL A 80 16.88 6.60 -2.09
CA VAL A 80 17.70 7.43 -1.20
C VAL A 80 18.96 7.88 -1.93
#